data_AF-A0A1B8BA82-F1
#
_entry.id   AF-A0A1B8BA82-F1
#
_cell.length_a   1.000
_cell.length_b   1.000
_cell.length_c   1.000
_cell.angle_alpha   90.00
_cell.angle_beta   90.00
_cell.angle_gamma   90.00
#
_symmetry.space_group_name_H-M   'P 1'
#
loop_
_entity.id
_entity.type
_entity.pdbx_description
1 polymer ?
#
loop_
_entity_poly.entity_id
_entity_poly.type
_entity_poly.pdbx_seq_one_letter_code
_entity_poly.pdbx_strand_id
1 'polypeptide(L)'
;MRSSDLVQAMVPALATFVAAAVDLEPFSIYAYGPGVDGHQLFSAGDEIFIGNFSQVDDSQAAPIQFTVSDSECQGSPNTTALSDNSRPEWFNKTLVVPGPSSSSRTVRMINDTADASDYISSFLLYGAFFMAQENGEMLSLWYRQATDIEGVYTVGWNASISLRCAGFRFSSSKSSVHVSVLYQALDSPIINGIRKPKKPGGYQDSGADIAYNLHQCDDIQVVKPNRSPDPRKDGDWCFPDTEEGILEAIHKGANYLWANTIVFASHPLQTSTRLTPIQDAVRVIGQGPLVVDKYDDKKFVNDYLRAVGGFTLPRTFTASSLAEVTKSTDDISYPVVAKPIRGHGRFGVKVCYNKSELLSHVEELSNNAIAFIVEEFLQGEEATVTIMPPAVKG
;
A
#
# COMPACT_ATOMS: atom_id res chain seq x y z
N MET A 1 31.32 -39.00 -1.25
CA MET A 1 30.27 -38.34 -2.06
C MET A 1 29.73 -37.20 -1.23
N ARG A 2 30.39 -36.04 -1.13
CA ARG A 2 30.50 -34.88 -2.06
C ARG A 2 29.15 -34.29 -2.49
N SER A 3 28.83 -33.11 -1.95
CA SER A 3 28.64 -31.80 -2.63
C SER A 3 28.09 -30.83 -1.56
N SER A 4 28.89 -30.02 -0.86
CA SER A 4 29.60 -28.77 -1.23
C SER A 4 28.71 -27.50 -1.25
N ASP A 5 28.80 -26.75 -0.14
CA ASP A 5 29.00 -25.29 0.03
C ASP A 5 28.17 -24.20 -0.69
N LEU A 6 27.77 -23.16 0.09
CA LEU A 6 27.85 -21.67 -0.11
C LEU A 6 26.77 -20.95 0.76
N VAL A 7 27.06 -20.21 1.85
CA VAL A 7 27.57 -18.81 2.06
C VAL A 7 26.51 -17.66 1.96
N GLN A 8 26.45 -16.84 3.04
CA GLN A 8 25.91 -15.47 3.29
C GLN A 8 25.07 -14.69 2.24
N ALA A 9 24.04 -13.94 2.69
CA ALA A 9 24.04 -12.45 2.77
C ALA A 9 22.67 -11.83 3.15
N MET A 10 22.73 -10.68 3.83
CA MET A 10 21.63 -9.81 4.30
C MET A 10 20.75 -9.25 3.16
N VAL A 11 19.40 -9.29 3.27
CA VAL A 11 18.49 -8.39 2.53
C VAL A 11 17.22 -8.10 3.36
N PRO A 12 16.80 -6.84 3.55
CA PRO A 12 15.53 -6.48 4.18
C PRO A 12 14.36 -6.70 3.21
N ALA A 13 13.33 -7.46 3.59
CA ALA A 13 12.10 -7.51 2.82
C ALA A 13 11.34 -6.20 3.04
N LEU A 14 11.04 -5.52 1.94
CA LEU A 14 10.28 -4.29 1.92
C LEU A 14 9.21 -4.46 0.86
N ALA A 15 7.96 -4.21 1.25
CA ALA A 15 6.81 -4.18 0.36
C ALA A 15 7.12 -3.18 -0.77
N THR A 16 7.44 -3.71 -1.94
CA THR A 16 7.62 -2.89 -3.14
C THR A 16 6.24 -2.74 -3.76
N PHE A 17 5.61 -1.57 -3.59
CA PHE A 17 4.35 -1.29 -4.27
C PHE A 17 4.64 -0.93 -5.72
N VAL A 18 3.92 -1.56 -6.64
CA VAL A 18 3.88 -1.16 -8.04
C VAL A 18 2.61 -0.36 -8.28
N ALA A 19 2.76 0.89 -8.76
CA ALA A 19 1.65 1.72 -9.21
C ALA A 19 1.62 1.83 -10.75
N ALA A 20 0.48 1.54 -11.38
CA ALA A 20 0.21 1.89 -12.79
C ALA A 20 -0.66 3.15 -12.88
N ALA A 21 -0.38 4.02 -13.84
CA ALA A 21 -1.28 5.11 -14.24
C ALA A 21 -2.34 4.55 -15.18
N VAL A 22 -3.62 4.80 -14.87
CA VAL A 22 -4.78 4.28 -15.62
C VAL A 22 -5.19 5.30 -16.69
N ASP A 23 -5.59 4.79 -17.86
CA ASP A 23 -6.17 5.46 -19.04
C ASP A 23 -5.21 5.93 -20.16
N LEU A 24 -4.48 4.97 -20.75
CA LEU A 24 -4.21 4.76 -22.18
C LEU A 24 -3.03 3.76 -22.29
N GLU A 25 -3.30 2.55 -22.78
CA GLU A 25 -2.26 1.55 -23.10
C GLU A 25 -1.22 2.18 -24.04
N PRO A 26 0.08 2.18 -23.71
CA PRO A 26 0.76 1.43 -22.64
C PRO A 26 1.13 2.23 -21.36
N PHE A 27 1.36 1.55 -20.22
CA PHE A 27 1.67 2.16 -18.91
C PHE A 27 3.10 1.89 -18.39
N SER A 28 3.48 2.53 -17.28
CA SER A 28 4.76 2.31 -16.59
C SER A 28 4.53 1.81 -15.17
N ILE A 29 5.46 1.01 -14.66
CA ILE A 29 5.45 0.49 -13.30
C ILE A 29 6.52 1.20 -12.48
N TYR A 30 6.14 1.71 -11.31
CA TYR A 30 7.05 2.40 -10.38
C TYR A 30 7.17 1.62 -9.08
N ALA A 31 8.39 1.46 -8.59
CA ALA A 31 8.70 0.83 -7.32
C ALA A 31 8.79 1.85 -6.19
N TYR A 32 8.26 1.50 -5.02
CA TYR A 32 8.30 2.30 -3.79
C TYR A 32 8.72 1.44 -2.59
N GLY A 33 9.57 1.96 -1.72
CA GLY A 33 9.99 1.33 -0.47
C GLY A 33 11.18 2.04 0.16
N PRO A 34 11.66 1.63 1.35
CA PRO A 34 12.84 2.25 1.96
C PRO A 34 14.07 2.19 1.05
N GLY A 35 14.60 3.37 0.72
CA GLY A 35 15.70 3.58 -0.22
C GLY A 35 15.31 3.58 -1.70
N VAL A 36 14.01 3.52 -2.02
CA VAL A 36 13.45 3.56 -3.38
C VAL A 36 12.21 4.46 -3.38
N ASP A 37 12.31 5.65 -3.97
CA ASP A 37 11.21 6.62 -3.99
C ASP A 37 10.71 6.86 -5.42
N GLY A 38 9.78 6.01 -5.87
CA GLY A 38 9.11 6.17 -7.16
C GLY A 38 10.00 5.94 -8.38
N HIS A 39 10.95 5.01 -8.30
CA HIS A 39 11.78 4.64 -9.44
C HIS A 39 10.98 3.79 -10.42
N GLN A 40 10.98 4.18 -11.69
CA GLN A 40 10.42 3.38 -12.76
C GLN A 40 11.22 2.09 -12.94
N LEU A 41 10.55 0.98 -13.23
CA LEU A 41 11.24 -0.24 -13.61
C LEU A 41 11.89 -0.09 -14.98
N PHE A 42 13.09 -0.65 -15.09
CA PHE A 42 13.86 -0.68 -16.33
C PHE A 42 14.42 -2.09 -16.56
N SER A 43 14.82 -2.38 -17.80
CA SER A 43 15.43 -3.66 -18.16
C SER A 43 16.48 -3.48 -19.24
N ALA A 44 17.44 -4.40 -19.29
CA ALA A 44 18.35 -4.59 -20.42
C ALA A 44 17.93 -5.77 -21.32
N GLY A 45 16.76 -6.37 -21.10
CA GLY A 45 16.19 -7.39 -21.98
C GLY A 45 15.42 -8.47 -21.25
N ASP A 46 15.97 -9.05 -20.18
CA ASP A 46 15.36 -10.18 -19.47
C ASP A 46 15.14 -9.88 -17.99
N GLU A 47 16.16 -9.32 -17.32
CA GLU A 47 16.10 -9.00 -15.90
C GLU A 47 15.49 -7.62 -15.68
N ILE A 48 14.77 -7.46 -14.57
CA ILE A 48 14.06 -6.24 -14.23
C ILE A 48 14.74 -5.56 -13.06
N PHE A 49 14.94 -4.26 -13.21
CA PHE A 49 15.66 -3.43 -12.26
C PHE A 49 14.83 -2.24 -11.79
N ILE A 50 15.20 -1.74 -10.62
CA ILE A 50 14.71 -0.51 -9.99
C ILE A 50 15.90 0.43 -9.88
N GLY A 51 15.77 1.69 -10.30
CA GLY A 51 16.80 2.71 -10.14
C GLY A 51 16.95 3.59 -11.37
N ASN A 52 18.11 4.22 -11.52
CA ASN A 52 18.43 5.01 -12.71
C ASN A 52 19.08 4.11 -13.78
N PHE A 53 18.34 3.82 -14.86
CA PHE A 53 18.82 2.98 -15.96
C PHE A 53 20.11 3.50 -16.62
N SER A 54 20.36 4.82 -16.57
CA SER A 54 21.59 5.42 -17.13
C SER A 54 22.85 5.08 -16.36
N GLN A 55 22.73 4.49 -15.16
CA GLN A 55 23.87 4.01 -14.37
C GLN A 55 24.30 2.59 -14.77
N VAL A 56 23.47 1.88 -15.53
CA VAL A 56 23.81 0.56 -16.07
C VAL A 56 24.50 0.77 -17.42
N ASP A 57 25.75 0.34 -17.52
CA ASP A 57 26.55 0.41 -18.75
C ASP A 57 26.13 -0.70 -19.73
N ASP A 58 24.88 -0.62 -20.19
CA ASP A 58 24.30 -1.54 -21.18
C ASP A 58 23.47 -0.76 -22.22
N SER A 59 23.84 -0.92 -23.49
CA SER A 59 23.13 -0.31 -24.62
C SER A 59 21.66 -0.76 -24.77
N GLN A 60 21.29 -1.87 -24.15
CA GLN A 60 19.93 -2.40 -24.12
C GLN A 60 19.12 -1.89 -22.91
N ALA A 61 19.75 -1.21 -21.95
CA ALA A 61 19.07 -0.70 -20.76
C ALA A 61 18.09 0.43 -21.12
N ALA A 62 16.82 0.22 -20.80
CA ALA A 62 15.77 1.20 -21.01
C ALA A 62 14.64 1.05 -19.98
N PRO A 63 13.94 2.15 -19.63
CA PRO A 63 12.71 2.07 -18.86
C PRO A 63 11.71 1.15 -19.55
N ILE A 64 10.95 0.37 -18.79
CA ILE A 64 9.95 -0.55 -19.37
C ILE A 64 8.61 0.17 -19.50
N GLN A 65 7.97 -0.06 -20.64
CA GLN A 65 6.60 0.28 -20.91
C GLN A 65 5.80 -1.03 -21.03
N PHE A 66 4.75 -1.16 -20.21
CA PHE A 66 3.95 -2.36 -20.07
C PHE A 66 2.59 -2.23 -20.75
N THR A 67 2.06 -3.35 -21.23
CA THR A 67 0.70 -3.53 -21.74
C THR A 67 0.09 -4.76 -21.07
N VAL A 68 -1.21 -4.76 -20.80
CA VAL A 68 -1.89 -5.93 -20.22
C VAL A 68 -3.07 -6.34 -21.10
N SER A 69 -3.06 -7.60 -21.55
CA SER A 69 -4.15 -8.21 -22.32
C SER A 69 -4.43 -9.60 -21.77
N ASP A 70 -5.70 -9.94 -21.52
CA ASP A 70 -6.11 -11.25 -20.99
C ASP A 70 -5.32 -11.71 -19.76
N SER A 71 -5.05 -10.77 -18.84
CA SER A 71 -4.21 -10.93 -17.64
C SER A 71 -2.73 -11.21 -17.92
N GLU A 72 -2.28 -11.27 -19.17
CA GLU A 72 -0.86 -11.35 -19.51
C GLU A 72 -0.25 -9.95 -19.59
N CYS A 73 0.89 -9.74 -18.95
CA CYS A 73 1.58 -8.46 -18.94
C CYS A 73 2.83 -8.54 -19.84
N GLN A 74 2.90 -7.69 -20.87
CA GLN A 74 4.03 -7.62 -21.80
C GLN A 74 4.80 -6.32 -21.64
N GLY A 75 6.13 -6.41 -21.61
CA GLY A 75 7.04 -5.28 -21.50
C GLY A 75 7.83 -5.02 -22.78
N SER A 76 7.94 -3.73 -23.12
CA SER A 76 8.76 -3.21 -24.22
C SER A 76 9.61 -2.00 -23.75
N PRO A 77 10.72 -1.67 -24.41
CA PRO A 77 11.52 -0.51 -24.09
C PRO A 77 10.72 0.77 -24.33
N ASN A 78 10.71 1.66 -23.34
CA ASN A 78 10.24 3.02 -23.52
C ASN A 78 11.36 3.86 -24.16
N THR A 79 11.28 4.09 -25.47
CA THR A 79 12.31 4.79 -26.22
C THR A 79 12.22 6.31 -26.12
N THR A 80 11.19 6.89 -25.49
CA THR A 80 11.04 8.36 -25.43
C THR A 80 12.10 9.05 -24.57
N ALA A 81 12.75 8.31 -23.67
CA ALA A 81 13.76 8.83 -22.74
C ALA A 81 15.20 8.44 -23.11
N LEU A 82 15.42 7.79 -24.26
CA LEU A 82 16.73 7.29 -24.69
C LEU A 82 17.47 8.29 -25.56
N SER A 83 18.81 8.25 -25.51
CA SER A 83 19.65 9.01 -26.45
C SER A 83 19.61 8.40 -27.86
N ASP A 84 19.88 9.19 -28.91
CA ASP A 84 19.81 8.74 -30.32
C ASP A 84 20.67 7.49 -30.65
N ASN A 85 21.68 7.19 -29.82
CA ASN A 85 22.60 6.06 -29.98
C ASN A 85 22.15 4.78 -29.25
N SER A 86 21.13 4.84 -28.38
CA SER A 86 20.62 3.70 -27.61
C SER A 86 19.39 3.11 -28.29
N ARG A 87 19.52 1.89 -28.83
CA ARG A 87 18.43 1.15 -29.51
C ARG A 87 18.29 -0.24 -28.90
N PRO A 88 17.52 -0.39 -27.82
CA PRO A 88 17.19 -1.70 -27.28
C PRO A 88 16.32 -2.49 -28.28
N GLU A 89 16.64 -3.76 -28.46
CA GLU A 89 16.00 -4.63 -29.47
C GLU A 89 14.98 -5.61 -28.86
N TRP A 90 14.84 -5.64 -27.53
CA TRP A 90 13.81 -6.44 -26.86
C TRP A 90 12.44 -5.77 -27.02
N PHE A 91 11.37 -6.53 -27.21
CA PHE A 91 10.00 -6.03 -27.27
C PHE A 91 9.00 -7.15 -26.98
N ASN A 92 7.81 -6.78 -26.48
CA ASN A 92 6.66 -7.64 -26.21
C ASN A 92 7.03 -8.91 -25.41
N LYS A 93 7.93 -8.78 -24.43
CA LYS A 93 8.29 -9.92 -23.59
C LYS A 93 7.31 -10.05 -22.44
N THR A 94 6.84 -11.28 -22.19
CA THR A 94 5.92 -11.58 -21.10
C THR A 94 6.65 -11.46 -19.76
N LEU A 95 6.12 -10.60 -18.90
CA LEU A 95 6.52 -10.52 -17.50
C LEU A 95 6.15 -11.82 -16.80
N VAL A 96 7.07 -12.36 -16.01
CA VAL A 96 6.83 -13.55 -15.20
C VAL A 96 7.40 -13.40 -13.80
N VAL A 97 6.66 -13.92 -12.83
CA VAL A 97 7.14 -14.10 -11.47
C VAL A 97 7.27 -15.59 -11.16
N PRO A 98 8.31 -16.02 -10.42
CA PRO A 98 8.45 -17.40 -9.98
C PRO A 98 7.20 -17.98 -9.32
N GLY A 99 6.79 -19.16 -9.77
CA GLY A 99 5.73 -19.94 -9.14
C GLY A 99 6.18 -20.57 -7.81
N PRO A 100 5.28 -21.19 -7.05
CA PRO A 100 5.56 -21.74 -5.71
C PRO A 100 6.61 -22.84 -5.70
N SER A 101 6.69 -23.61 -6.78
CA SER A 101 7.67 -24.69 -6.99
C SER A 101 9.00 -24.20 -7.55
N SER A 102 9.10 -22.94 -7.99
CA SER A 102 10.32 -22.41 -8.58
C SER A 102 11.42 -22.28 -7.53
N SER A 103 12.61 -22.76 -7.90
CA SER A 103 13.84 -22.52 -7.15
C SER A 103 14.40 -21.11 -7.37
N SER A 104 14.03 -20.46 -8.48
CA SER A 104 14.33 -19.06 -8.76
C SER A 104 13.43 -18.13 -7.96
N ARG A 105 13.96 -16.98 -7.55
CA ARG A 105 13.21 -15.86 -6.93
C ARG A 105 13.30 -14.58 -7.74
N THR A 106 13.93 -14.65 -8.92
CA THR A 106 14.12 -13.48 -9.79
C THR A 106 12.91 -13.28 -10.68
N VAL A 107 12.40 -12.05 -10.71
CA VAL A 107 11.38 -11.64 -11.68
C VAL A 107 12.07 -11.35 -13.01
N ARG A 108 11.47 -11.81 -14.11
CA ARG A 108 12.05 -11.68 -15.44
C ARG A 108 10.99 -11.38 -16.48
N MET A 109 11.43 -10.95 -17.65
CA MET A 109 10.64 -10.96 -18.87
C MET A 109 11.15 -12.09 -19.77
N ILE A 110 10.25 -12.89 -20.33
CA ILE A 110 10.55 -14.03 -21.19
C ILE A 110 9.89 -13.86 -22.55
N ASN A 111 10.44 -14.52 -23.57
CA ASN A 111 9.78 -14.61 -24.87
C ASN A 111 8.68 -15.69 -24.83
N ASP A 112 7.67 -15.58 -25.70
CA ASP A 112 6.55 -16.53 -25.84
C ASP A 112 6.97 -18.00 -26.07
N THR A 113 8.21 -18.23 -26.50
CA THR A 113 8.79 -19.58 -26.72
C THR A 113 9.48 -20.18 -25.50
N ALA A 114 9.58 -19.45 -24.38
CA ALA A 114 10.25 -19.91 -23.18
C ALA A 114 9.34 -20.82 -22.34
N ASP A 115 9.94 -21.75 -21.60
CA ASP A 115 9.20 -22.61 -20.68
C ASP A 115 8.72 -21.79 -19.48
N ALA A 116 7.40 -21.59 -19.40
CA ALA A 116 6.73 -20.83 -18.35
C ALA A 116 6.15 -21.74 -17.24
N SER A 117 6.37 -23.06 -17.26
CA SER A 117 5.69 -23.99 -16.35
C SER A 117 5.98 -23.73 -14.86
N ASP A 118 7.14 -23.17 -14.55
CA ASP A 118 7.58 -22.81 -13.20
C ASP A 118 7.25 -21.36 -12.82
N TYR A 119 6.48 -20.65 -13.65
CA TYR A 119 6.21 -19.23 -13.50
C TYR A 119 4.70 -18.92 -13.45
N ILE A 120 4.38 -17.82 -12.76
CA ILE A 120 3.09 -17.15 -12.84
C ILE A 120 3.24 -16.01 -13.84
N SER A 121 2.41 -16.04 -14.89
CA SER A 121 2.33 -15.01 -15.94
C SER A 121 1.03 -14.22 -15.93
N SER A 122 0.11 -14.55 -15.01
CA SER A 122 -1.17 -13.86 -14.86
C SER A 122 -1.02 -12.70 -13.87
N PHE A 123 -1.38 -11.50 -14.32
CA PHE A 123 -1.34 -10.26 -13.55
C PHE A 123 -2.64 -9.49 -13.71
N LEU A 124 -2.92 -8.65 -12.72
CA LEU A 124 -4.04 -7.73 -12.77
C LEU A 124 -3.70 -6.43 -12.06
N LEU A 125 -4.44 -5.39 -12.44
CA LEU A 125 -4.46 -4.13 -11.73
C LEU A 125 -5.64 -4.09 -10.76
N TYR A 126 -5.35 -3.96 -9.47
CA TYR A 126 -6.35 -3.63 -8.46
C TYR A 126 -6.22 -2.14 -8.11
N GLY A 127 -6.99 -1.30 -8.78
CA GLY A 127 -6.80 0.15 -8.72
C GLY A 127 -5.44 0.55 -9.30
N ALA A 128 -4.52 1.05 -8.47
CA ALA A 128 -3.14 1.32 -8.92
C ALA A 128 -2.21 0.11 -8.71
N PHE A 129 -2.60 -0.89 -7.93
CA PHE A 129 -1.70 -1.97 -7.53
C PHE A 129 -1.57 -3.02 -8.62
N PHE A 130 -0.33 -3.37 -8.97
CA PHE A 130 -0.05 -4.47 -9.87
C PHE A 130 0.23 -5.75 -9.09
N MET A 131 -0.62 -6.75 -9.28
CA MET A 131 -0.64 -8.00 -8.51
C MET A 131 -0.51 -9.20 -9.45
N ALA A 132 0.16 -10.26 -8.99
CA ALA A 132 0.13 -11.54 -9.67
C ALA A 132 -1.10 -12.31 -9.23
N GLN A 133 -1.65 -13.13 -10.13
CA GLN A 133 -2.80 -13.99 -9.86
C GLN A 133 -2.37 -15.45 -9.90
N GLU A 134 -2.66 -16.18 -8.82
CA GLU A 134 -2.35 -17.60 -8.70
C GLU A 134 -3.54 -18.32 -8.08
N ASN A 135 -4.06 -19.36 -8.75
CA ASN A 135 -5.17 -20.19 -8.25
C ASN A 135 -6.41 -19.39 -7.78
N GLY A 136 -6.62 -18.19 -8.33
CA GLY A 136 -7.70 -17.28 -7.93
C GLY A 136 -7.36 -16.34 -6.76
N GLU A 137 -6.18 -16.46 -6.15
CA GLU A 137 -5.65 -15.53 -5.17
C GLU A 137 -4.89 -14.37 -5.83
N MET A 138 -4.95 -13.18 -5.20
CA MET A 138 -4.20 -12.00 -5.62
C MET A 138 -2.98 -11.83 -4.71
N LEU A 139 -1.79 -11.88 -5.30
CA LEU A 139 -0.52 -11.87 -4.58
C LEU A 139 0.29 -10.61 -4.92
N SER A 140 0.97 -10.09 -3.91
CA SER A 140 1.96 -9.01 -4.05
C SER A 140 3.16 -9.34 -3.17
N LEU A 141 4.09 -10.14 -3.70
CA LEU A 141 5.26 -10.65 -2.98
C LEU A 141 6.58 -10.07 -3.51
N TRP A 142 6.50 -8.88 -4.09
CA TRP A 142 7.65 -8.16 -4.65
C TRP A 142 8.67 -7.81 -3.56
N TYR A 143 9.95 -8.03 -3.86
CA TYR A 143 11.06 -7.51 -3.07
C TYR A 143 12.16 -7.00 -3.98
N ARG A 144 13.12 -6.26 -3.42
CA ARG A 144 14.30 -5.79 -4.15
C ARG A 144 15.57 -6.46 -3.62
N GLN A 145 16.56 -6.62 -4.48
CA GLN A 145 17.90 -7.05 -4.08
C GLN A 145 18.93 -6.05 -4.59
N ALA A 146 19.87 -5.66 -3.72
CA ALA A 146 20.93 -4.71 -4.10
C ALA A 146 21.82 -5.30 -5.20
N THR A 147 22.17 -4.46 -6.17
CA THR A 147 23.24 -4.74 -7.14
C THR A 147 24.56 -4.16 -6.64
N ASP A 148 25.62 -4.34 -7.42
CA ASP A 148 26.91 -3.69 -7.26
C ASP A 148 26.88 -2.19 -7.65
N ILE A 149 25.82 -1.73 -8.31
CA ILE A 149 25.61 -0.33 -8.67
C ILE A 149 24.75 0.34 -7.59
N GLU A 150 25.30 1.35 -6.94
CA GLU A 150 24.59 2.09 -5.88
C GLU A 150 23.31 2.74 -6.42
N GLY A 151 22.18 2.47 -5.76
CA GLY A 151 20.87 2.96 -6.17
C GLY A 151 20.17 2.12 -7.25
N VAL A 152 20.79 1.03 -7.70
CA VAL A 152 20.19 0.05 -8.63
C VAL A 152 19.94 -1.28 -7.91
N TYR A 153 18.74 -1.83 -8.13
CA TYR A 153 18.27 -3.05 -7.49
C TYR A 153 17.64 -3.98 -8.51
N THR A 154 17.77 -5.30 -8.33
CA THR A 154 16.96 -6.29 -9.07
C THR A 154 15.61 -6.50 -8.40
N VAL A 155 14.61 -6.89 -9.18
CA VAL A 155 13.27 -7.23 -8.68
C VAL A 155 13.17 -8.73 -8.42
N GLY A 156 12.76 -9.08 -7.22
CA GLY A 156 12.51 -10.45 -6.78
C GLY A 156 11.05 -10.68 -6.40
N TRP A 157 10.68 -11.96 -6.33
CA TRP A 157 9.34 -12.42 -5.97
C TRP A 157 9.40 -13.51 -4.90
N ASN A 158 8.49 -13.41 -3.92
CA ASN A 158 8.27 -14.45 -2.91
C ASN A 158 9.58 -14.77 -2.16
N ALA A 159 10.11 -13.80 -1.41
CA ALA A 159 11.33 -14.01 -0.64
C ALA A 159 11.17 -15.24 0.29
N SER A 160 11.99 -16.27 0.09
CA SER A 160 12.08 -17.39 1.03
C SER A 160 12.83 -16.96 2.30
N ILE A 161 12.30 -17.36 3.46
CA ILE A 161 12.85 -17.18 4.82
C ILE A 161 14.15 -17.99 5.04
N SER A 162 15.12 -17.89 4.13
CA SER A 162 16.39 -18.60 4.20
C SER A 162 17.53 -17.72 4.75
N LEU A 163 17.21 -16.88 5.74
CA LEU A 163 18.13 -16.45 6.78
C LEU A 163 17.60 -16.93 8.15
N ARG A 164 17.39 -18.24 8.28
CA ARG A 164 17.26 -18.83 9.62
C ARG A 164 18.65 -18.86 10.25
N CYS A 165 18.81 -18.11 11.34
CA CYS A 165 19.75 -18.46 12.39
C CYS A 165 19.63 -19.95 12.67
N ALA A 166 20.77 -20.65 12.58
CA ALA A 166 20.85 -22.08 12.84
C ALA A 166 20.26 -22.39 14.22
N GLY A 167 19.29 -23.30 14.26
CA GLY A 167 18.94 -23.96 15.51
C GLY A 167 17.47 -24.23 15.81
N PHE A 168 16.55 -24.35 14.84
CA PHE A 168 15.27 -25.05 15.10
C PHE A 168 14.78 -25.78 13.85
N ARG A 169 14.71 -27.11 13.92
CA ARG A 169 13.99 -27.95 12.95
C ARG A 169 12.50 -27.66 13.10
N PHE A 170 11.86 -27.10 12.09
CA PHE A 170 10.40 -27.01 12.05
C PHE A 170 9.84 -28.19 11.25
N SER A 171 9.10 -29.03 11.95
CA SER A 171 8.19 -30.02 11.40
C SER A 171 7.04 -29.30 10.67
N SER A 172 6.61 -29.86 9.54
CA SER A 172 5.39 -29.46 8.82
C SER A 172 4.15 -29.73 9.67
N SER A 173 3.76 -28.77 10.50
CA SER A 173 2.43 -28.65 11.08
C SER A 173 1.92 -27.25 10.77
N LYS A 174 0.66 -27.10 10.32
CA LYS A 174 0.00 -25.79 10.20
C LYS A 174 0.30 -24.98 11.46
N SER A 175 1.01 -23.86 11.34
CA SER A 175 1.34 -23.02 12.49
C SER A 175 0.05 -22.49 13.11
N SER A 176 -0.12 -22.61 14.42
CA SER A 176 -1.28 -22.06 15.13
C SER A 176 -1.35 -20.53 14.95
N VAL A 177 -2.58 -20.02 14.79
CA VAL A 177 -2.85 -18.59 14.54
C VAL A 177 -2.89 -17.86 15.89
N HIS A 178 -1.93 -16.98 16.11
CA HIS A 178 -1.79 -16.15 17.30
C HIS A 178 -2.00 -14.68 16.92
N VAL A 179 -3.21 -14.17 17.12
CA VAL A 179 -3.61 -12.81 16.71
C VAL A 179 -3.44 -11.84 17.87
N SER A 180 -2.80 -10.71 17.64
CA SER A 180 -2.91 -9.53 18.50
C SER A 180 -3.60 -8.40 17.77
N VAL A 181 -4.45 -7.65 18.46
CA VAL A 181 -5.11 -6.46 17.91
C VAL A 181 -4.34 -5.21 18.33
N LEU A 182 -4.07 -4.34 17.36
CA LEU A 182 -3.40 -3.06 17.55
C LEU A 182 -4.43 -1.93 17.55
N TYR A 183 -4.26 -0.94 18.42
CA TYR A 183 -5.04 0.31 18.43
C TYR A 183 -4.15 1.51 18.10
N GLN A 184 -4.76 2.60 17.63
CA GLN A 184 -4.07 3.85 17.31
C GLN A 184 -3.56 4.55 18.56
N ALA A 185 -2.28 4.40 18.87
CA ALA A 185 -1.58 5.21 19.86
C ALA A 185 -0.80 6.34 19.19
N LEU A 186 -0.24 6.07 18.01
CA LEU A 186 0.52 7.04 17.22
C LEU A 186 -0.37 8.15 16.65
N ASP A 187 0.22 9.34 16.54
CA ASP A 187 -0.39 10.43 15.81
C ASP A 187 -0.15 10.23 14.31
N SER A 188 -1.19 10.45 13.50
CA SER A 188 -1.06 10.43 12.04
C SER A 188 -0.03 11.48 11.58
N PRO A 189 0.70 11.25 10.48
CA PRO A 189 1.63 12.22 9.93
C PRO A 189 0.92 13.50 9.47
N ILE A 190 1.69 14.58 9.31
CA ILE A 190 1.23 15.79 8.64
C ILE A 190 1.41 15.57 7.14
N ILE A 191 0.31 15.59 6.40
CA ILE A 191 0.31 15.48 4.94
C ILE A 191 -0.28 16.78 4.38
N ASN A 192 0.51 17.50 3.58
CA ASN A 192 0.13 18.80 3.00
C ASN A 192 -0.41 19.79 4.05
N GLY A 193 0.32 19.96 5.16
CA GLY A 193 -0.06 20.86 6.25
C GLY A 193 -1.14 20.32 7.21
N ILE A 194 -1.81 19.22 6.86
CA ILE A 194 -2.92 18.68 7.63
C ILE A 194 -2.50 17.44 8.42
N ARG A 195 -2.69 17.47 9.74
CA ARG A 195 -2.66 16.27 10.58
C ARG A 195 -4.06 15.70 10.72
N LYS A 196 -4.26 14.43 10.37
CA LYS A 196 -5.53 13.73 10.68
C LYS A 196 -5.60 13.51 12.20
N PRO A 197 -6.61 14.08 12.89
CA PRO A 197 -6.71 13.94 14.34
C PRO A 197 -6.96 12.48 14.72
N LYS A 198 -6.33 12.05 15.81
CA LYS A 198 -6.52 10.73 16.39
C LYS A 198 -7.92 10.61 16.98
N LYS A 199 -8.60 9.47 16.75
CA LYS A 199 -9.88 9.17 17.42
C LYS A 199 -9.64 9.16 18.94
N PRO A 200 -10.52 9.74 19.78
CA PRO A 200 -10.45 9.55 21.23
C PRO A 200 -10.38 8.06 21.58
N GLY A 201 -9.39 7.66 22.37
CA GLY A 201 -9.14 6.25 22.69
C GLY A 201 -8.58 5.41 21.54
N GLY A 202 -8.31 5.97 20.37
CA GLY A 202 -7.50 5.30 19.34
C GLY A 202 -8.08 4.00 18.79
N TYR A 203 -9.40 3.84 18.71
CA TYR A 203 -10.05 2.57 18.32
C TYR A 203 -9.85 1.41 19.30
N GLN A 204 -9.36 1.68 20.51
CA GLN A 204 -9.14 0.68 21.55
C GLN A 204 -10.45 -0.02 21.96
N ASP A 205 -11.57 0.71 21.94
CA ASP A 205 -12.94 0.21 22.14
C ASP A 205 -13.26 -0.94 21.17
N SER A 206 -13.28 -0.64 19.88
CA SER A 206 -13.54 -1.62 18.82
C SER A 206 -12.46 -2.70 18.72
N GLY A 207 -11.22 -2.38 19.07
CA GLY A 207 -10.14 -3.36 19.12
C GLY A 207 -10.41 -4.42 20.19
N ALA A 208 -10.90 -4.00 21.36
CA ALA A 208 -11.23 -4.91 22.44
C ALA A 208 -12.39 -5.82 22.06
N ASP A 209 -13.41 -5.31 21.35
CA ASP A 209 -14.50 -6.13 20.80
C ASP A 209 -13.98 -7.18 19.81
N ILE A 210 -13.09 -6.80 18.89
CA ILE A 210 -12.45 -7.74 17.95
C ILE A 210 -11.70 -8.82 18.71
N ALA A 211 -10.82 -8.42 19.64
CA ALA A 211 -10.02 -9.35 20.44
C ALA A 211 -10.87 -10.28 21.31
N TYR A 212 -11.95 -9.77 21.89
CA TYR A 212 -12.89 -10.55 22.70
C TYR A 212 -13.61 -11.60 21.86
N ASN A 213 -14.13 -11.23 20.69
CA ASN A 213 -14.83 -12.16 19.80
C ASN A 213 -13.89 -13.22 19.24
N LEU A 214 -12.69 -12.84 18.78
CA LEU A 214 -11.68 -13.79 18.29
C LEU A 214 -11.24 -14.79 19.36
N HIS A 215 -11.24 -14.39 20.64
CA HIS A 215 -10.86 -15.28 21.74
C HIS A 215 -11.86 -16.42 21.98
N GLN A 216 -13.10 -16.28 21.49
CA GLN A 216 -14.12 -17.32 21.56
C GLN A 216 -13.98 -18.36 20.43
N CYS A 217 -13.05 -18.18 19.48
CA CYS A 217 -12.82 -19.11 18.38
C CYS A 217 -11.78 -20.18 18.77
N ASP A 218 -12.08 -21.45 18.54
CA ASP A 218 -11.21 -22.57 18.94
C ASP A 218 -9.85 -22.59 18.20
N ASP A 219 -9.83 -22.12 16.96
CA ASP A 219 -8.63 -22.16 16.09
C ASP A 219 -7.77 -20.88 16.19
N ILE A 220 -8.18 -19.91 17.01
CA ILE A 220 -7.52 -18.60 17.12
C ILE A 220 -7.09 -18.35 18.56
N GLN A 221 -5.79 -18.21 18.77
CA GLN A 221 -5.26 -17.76 20.05
C GLN A 221 -5.07 -16.25 20.05
N VAL A 222 -5.77 -15.53 20.92
CA VAL A 222 -5.62 -14.08 21.05
C VAL A 222 -4.50 -13.74 22.03
N VAL A 223 -3.47 -13.05 21.53
CA VAL A 223 -2.36 -12.49 22.30
C VAL A 223 -2.78 -11.12 22.83
N LYS A 224 -2.71 -10.96 24.15
CA LYS A 224 -3.26 -9.82 24.90
C LYS A 224 -2.20 -9.18 25.79
N PRO A 225 -2.25 -7.86 26.04
CA PRO A 225 -1.35 -7.21 27.00
C PRO A 225 -1.44 -7.87 28.39
N ASN A 226 -2.68 -8.10 28.86
CA ASN A 226 -2.97 -8.70 30.15
C ASN A 226 -3.31 -10.19 30.02
N ARG A 227 -2.77 -11.02 30.93
CA ARG A 227 -3.03 -12.47 30.97
C ARG A 227 -4.48 -12.80 31.38
N SER A 228 -5.06 -11.97 32.24
CA SER A 228 -6.43 -12.12 32.74
C SER A 228 -7.19 -10.82 32.47
N PRO A 229 -7.57 -10.57 31.20
CA PRO A 229 -8.17 -9.30 30.82
C PRO A 229 -9.58 -9.13 31.43
N ASP A 230 -9.92 -7.93 31.88
CA ASP A 230 -11.31 -7.58 32.23
C ASP A 230 -12.06 -7.22 30.94
N PRO A 231 -13.19 -7.88 30.60
CA PRO A 231 -14.00 -7.51 29.43
C PRO A 231 -14.51 -6.06 29.44
N ARG A 232 -14.44 -5.36 30.58
CA ARG A 232 -14.86 -3.96 30.74
C ARG A 232 -13.70 -2.96 30.63
N LYS A 233 -12.48 -3.42 30.36
CA LYS A 233 -11.27 -2.60 30.25
C LYS A 233 -10.59 -2.82 28.92
N ASP A 234 -10.87 -1.96 27.95
CA ASP A 234 -10.41 -2.09 26.56
C ASP A 234 -8.87 -2.27 26.45
N GLY A 235 -8.10 -1.61 27.32
CA GLY A 235 -6.64 -1.70 27.35
C GLY A 235 -6.06 -3.04 27.81
N ASP A 236 -6.87 -3.91 28.38
CA ASP A 236 -6.43 -5.26 28.70
C ASP A 236 -6.37 -6.17 27.44
N TRP A 237 -6.97 -5.74 26.33
CA TRP A 237 -7.19 -6.56 25.13
C TRP A 237 -6.31 -6.22 23.93
N CYS A 238 -5.87 -4.96 23.78
CA CYS A 238 -5.18 -4.48 22.58
C CYS A 238 -3.84 -3.81 22.87
N PHE A 239 -2.87 -3.95 21.98
CA PHE A 239 -1.57 -3.29 22.06
C PHE A 239 -1.59 -1.94 21.31
N PRO A 240 -0.78 -0.95 21.74
CA PRO A 240 -0.61 0.26 20.96
C PRO A 240 0.13 -0.06 19.65
N ASP A 241 -0.17 0.68 18.58
CA ASP A 241 0.52 0.61 17.28
C ASP A 241 1.91 1.28 17.26
N THR A 242 2.46 1.64 18.42
CA THR A 242 3.86 2.08 18.55
C THR A 242 4.81 0.92 18.26
N GLU A 243 6.06 1.23 17.91
CA GLU A 243 7.08 0.21 17.67
C GLU A 243 7.24 -0.72 18.88
N GLU A 244 7.24 -0.17 20.09
CA GLU A 244 7.33 -0.91 21.34
C GLU A 244 6.12 -1.83 21.56
N GLY A 245 4.90 -1.34 21.29
CA GLY A 245 3.68 -2.13 21.46
C GLY A 245 3.59 -3.30 20.48
N ILE A 246 3.98 -3.06 19.23
CA ILE A 246 4.07 -4.09 18.19
C ILE A 246 5.10 -5.16 18.58
N LEU A 247 6.30 -4.74 19.01
CA LEU A 247 7.34 -5.67 19.45
C LEU A 247 6.92 -6.45 20.71
N GLU A 248 6.20 -5.82 21.64
CA GLU A 248 5.67 -6.51 22.82
C GLU A 248 4.66 -7.60 22.43
N ALA A 249 3.74 -7.30 21.52
CA ALA A 249 2.77 -8.27 21.01
C ALA A 249 3.48 -9.50 20.40
N ILE A 250 4.51 -9.25 19.58
CA ILE A 250 5.29 -10.30 18.94
C ILE A 250 6.10 -11.10 19.96
N HIS A 251 6.74 -10.43 20.93
CA HIS A 251 7.45 -11.11 22.02
C HIS A 251 6.54 -12.00 22.87
N LYS A 252 5.25 -11.67 22.97
CA LYS A 252 4.22 -12.50 23.63
C LYS A 252 3.68 -13.62 22.73
N GLY A 253 4.17 -13.75 21.50
CA GLY A 253 3.90 -14.87 20.61
C GLY A 253 2.97 -14.55 19.43
N ALA A 254 2.64 -13.28 19.17
CA ALA A 254 1.79 -12.93 18.04
C ALA A 254 2.51 -13.21 16.70
N ASN A 255 1.82 -13.92 15.80
CA ASN A 255 2.23 -14.10 14.39
C ASN A 255 1.22 -13.47 13.41
N TYR A 256 0.09 -12.95 13.89
CA TYR A 256 -0.82 -12.09 13.15
C TYR A 256 -1.05 -10.79 13.92
N LEU A 257 -0.86 -9.66 13.27
CA LEU A 257 -1.13 -8.33 13.80
C LEU A 257 -2.36 -7.76 13.11
N TRP A 258 -3.48 -7.66 13.82
CA TRP A 258 -4.68 -6.98 13.32
C TRP A 258 -4.53 -5.48 13.56
N ALA A 259 -4.20 -4.73 12.52
CA ALA A 259 -3.99 -3.29 12.56
C ALA A 259 -5.34 -2.54 12.59
N ASN A 260 -6.02 -2.54 13.75
CA ASN A 260 -7.22 -1.71 13.97
C ASN A 260 -6.80 -0.26 14.29
N THR A 261 -6.08 0.34 13.35
CA THR A 261 -5.50 1.67 13.44
C THR A 261 -5.48 2.32 12.06
N ILE A 262 -5.14 3.60 12.01
CA ILE A 262 -4.82 4.29 10.76
C ILE A 262 -3.35 4.02 10.44
N VAL A 263 -3.11 3.14 9.48
CA VAL A 263 -1.76 2.92 8.95
C VAL A 263 -1.40 4.00 7.92
N PHE A 264 -0.12 4.37 7.88
CA PHE A 264 0.44 5.40 6.99
C PHE A 264 1.87 5.02 6.57
N ALA A 265 2.41 5.63 5.50
CA ALA A 265 3.70 5.22 4.93
C ALA A 265 4.86 5.19 5.95
N SER A 266 4.88 6.11 6.91
CA SER A 266 5.91 6.18 7.96
C SER A 266 5.61 5.36 9.22
N HIS A 267 4.57 4.51 9.21
CA HIS A 267 4.15 3.72 10.36
C HIS A 267 5.21 2.65 10.73
N PRO A 268 5.45 2.31 12.01
CA PRO A 268 6.46 1.32 12.39
C PRO A 268 6.33 -0.04 11.70
N LEU A 269 5.09 -0.49 11.43
CA LEU A 269 4.81 -1.69 10.61
C LEU A 269 5.42 -1.65 9.19
N GLN A 270 5.85 -0.49 8.71
CA GLN A 270 6.47 -0.30 7.40
C GLN A 270 7.95 0.07 7.50
N THR A 271 8.32 0.86 8.52
CA THR A 271 9.64 1.51 8.59
C THR A 271 10.57 0.99 9.68
N SER A 272 10.06 0.21 10.64
CA SER A 272 10.86 -0.27 11.76
C SER A 272 11.91 -1.28 11.31
N THR A 273 13.20 -0.92 11.46
CA THR A 273 14.31 -1.85 11.23
C THR A 273 14.37 -2.97 12.27
N ARG A 274 13.70 -2.81 13.42
CA ARG A 274 13.59 -3.83 14.47
C ARG A 274 12.57 -4.91 14.14
N LEU A 275 11.60 -4.61 13.26
CA LEU A 275 10.64 -5.59 12.74
C LEU A 275 11.19 -6.35 11.53
N THR A 276 12.20 -5.81 10.82
CA THR A 276 12.81 -6.46 9.66
C THR A 276 13.24 -7.92 9.90
N PRO A 277 13.88 -8.29 11.04
CA PRO A 277 14.33 -9.67 11.26
C PRO A 277 13.18 -10.69 11.41
N ILE A 278 11.95 -10.24 11.64
CA ILE A 278 10.78 -11.08 11.95
C ILE A 278 9.64 -10.94 10.94
N GLN A 279 9.80 -10.09 9.93
CA GLN A 279 8.76 -9.77 8.94
C GLN A 279 8.16 -11.01 8.26
N ASP A 280 8.96 -12.06 8.04
CA ASP A 280 8.49 -13.26 7.36
C ASP A 280 7.69 -14.20 8.28
N ALA A 281 7.85 -14.06 9.59
CA ALA A 281 7.16 -14.84 10.61
C ALA A 281 5.83 -14.21 11.06
N VAL A 282 5.60 -12.95 10.69
CA VAL A 282 4.44 -12.17 11.11
C VAL A 282 3.61 -11.80 9.88
N ARG A 283 2.29 -11.78 10.03
CA ARG A 283 1.34 -11.32 9.02
C ARG A 283 0.57 -10.12 9.58
N VAL A 284 0.22 -9.16 8.72
CA VAL A 284 -0.57 -7.99 9.12
C VAL A 284 -1.95 -8.11 8.47
N ILE A 285 -3.00 -8.02 9.28
CA ILE A 285 -4.39 -7.91 8.84
C ILE A 285 -4.76 -6.44 8.91
N GLY A 286 -5.08 -5.83 7.78
CA GLY A 286 -5.42 -4.42 7.71
C GLY A 286 -5.36 -3.89 6.28
N GLN A 287 -5.60 -2.59 6.13
CA GLN A 287 -5.47 -1.91 4.85
C GLN A 287 -3.98 -1.62 4.55
N GLY A 288 -3.62 -1.56 3.27
CA GLY A 288 -2.28 -1.10 2.88
C GLY A 288 -2.10 0.39 3.19
N PRO A 289 -0.99 0.84 3.78
CA PRO A 289 -0.80 2.26 4.14
C PRO A 289 -0.97 3.23 2.96
N LEU A 290 -0.44 2.88 1.79
CA LEU A 290 -0.59 3.70 0.58
C LEU A 290 -2.03 3.69 0.05
N VAL A 291 -2.78 2.61 0.27
CA VAL A 291 -4.22 2.54 -0.05
C VAL A 291 -4.95 3.56 0.82
N VAL A 292 -4.71 3.53 2.13
CA VAL A 292 -5.31 4.45 3.09
C VAL A 292 -4.98 5.89 2.73
N ASP A 293 -3.70 6.20 2.50
CA ASP A 293 -3.26 7.55 2.15
C ASP A 293 -3.91 8.06 0.85
N LYS A 294 -4.07 7.19 -0.15
CA LYS A 294 -4.70 7.51 -1.43
C LYS A 294 -6.19 7.79 -1.29
N TYR A 295 -6.94 6.92 -0.61
CA TYR A 295 -8.40 7.05 -0.47
C TYR A 295 -8.84 8.01 0.64
N ASP A 296 -7.94 8.43 1.55
CA ASP A 296 -8.17 9.54 2.48
C ASP A 296 -8.17 10.91 1.77
N ASP A 297 -7.64 10.99 0.54
CA ASP A 297 -7.66 12.21 -0.27
C ASP A 297 -9.02 12.38 -0.97
N LYS A 298 -9.84 13.30 -0.44
CA LYS A 298 -11.18 13.56 -1.00
C LYS A 298 -11.17 14.04 -2.44
N LYS A 299 -10.10 14.72 -2.88
CA LYS A 299 -9.99 15.13 -4.28
C LYS A 299 -9.82 13.89 -5.15
N PHE A 300 -8.87 13.03 -4.79
CA PHE A 300 -8.65 11.77 -5.50
C PHE A 300 -9.93 10.92 -5.56
N VAL A 301 -10.63 10.74 -4.43
CA VAL A 301 -11.88 9.96 -4.40
C VAL A 301 -12.97 10.58 -5.27
N ASN A 302 -13.13 11.91 -5.25
CA ASN A 302 -14.11 12.59 -6.09
C ASN A 302 -13.80 12.40 -7.58
N ASP A 303 -12.55 12.63 -7.98
CA ASP A 303 -12.09 12.46 -9.36
C ASP A 303 -12.25 10.99 -9.83
N TYR A 304 -11.90 10.04 -8.97
CA TYR A 304 -12.06 8.61 -9.23
C TYR A 304 -13.52 8.22 -9.44
N LEU A 305 -14.43 8.64 -8.55
CA LEU A 305 -15.86 8.33 -8.69
C LEU A 305 -16.47 8.98 -9.94
N ARG A 306 -15.99 10.18 -10.34
CA ARG A 306 -16.39 10.80 -11.61
C ARG A 306 -15.90 10.02 -12.83
N ALA A 307 -14.66 9.54 -12.79
CA ALA A 307 -14.06 8.76 -13.88
C ALA A 307 -14.74 7.40 -14.05
N VAL A 308 -15.01 6.69 -12.95
CA VAL A 308 -15.74 5.41 -12.96
C VAL A 308 -17.17 5.59 -13.51
N GLY A 309 -17.80 6.74 -13.24
CA GLY A 309 -19.16 7.03 -13.68
C GLY A 309 -20.22 6.24 -12.91
N GLY A 310 -21.49 6.40 -13.27
CA GLY A 310 -22.62 5.70 -12.63
C GLY A 310 -23.06 6.26 -11.27
N PHE A 311 -22.40 7.30 -10.75
CA PHE A 311 -22.78 8.00 -9.53
C PHE A 311 -23.19 9.44 -9.81
N THR A 312 -24.28 9.89 -9.17
CA THR A 312 -24.64 11.31 -9.13
C THR A 312 -23.83 11.98 -8.02
N LEU A 313 -22.91 12.88 -8.39
CA LEU A 313 -22.03 13.57 -7.46
C LEU A 313 -22.31 15.09 -7.47
N PRO A 314 -22.28 15.77 -6.31
CA PRO A 314 -22.47 17.22 -6.24
C PRO A 314 -21.40 17.93 -7.07
N ARG A 315 -21.67 19.14 -7.57
CA ARG A 315 -20.61 19.97 -8.17
C ARG A 315 -19.59 20.32 -7.10
N THR A 316 -18.32 20.22 -7.45
CA THR A 316 -17.20 20.43 -6.52
C THR A 316 -16.05 21.15 -7.21
N PHE A 317 -15.28 21.91 -6.45
CA PHE A 317 -13.96 22.38 -6.87
C PHE A 317 -13.00 22.34 -5.68
N THR A 318 -11.71 22.18 -5.98
CA THR A 318 -10.64 22.22 -4.98
C THR A 318 -9.91 23.54 -5.05
N ALA A 319 -9.52 24.06 -3.90
CA ALA A 319 -8.69 25.24 -3.80
C ALA A 319 -7.73 25.12 -2.63
N SER A 320 -6.61 25.81 -2.74
CA SER A 320 -5.57 25.91 -1.72
C SER A 320 -5.40 27.32 -1.16
N SER A 321 -6.11 28.29 -1.73
CA SER A 321 -6.02 29.70 -1.35
C SER A 321 -7.33 30.46 -1.54
N LEU A 322 -7.48 31.57 -0.81
CA LEU A 322 -8.61 32.50 -0.96
C LEU A 322 -8.73 33.06 -2.39
N ALA A 323 -7.60 33.28 -3.05
CA ALA A 323 -7.56 33.79 -4.43
C ALA A 323 -8.15 32.80 -5.44
N GLU A 324 -7.88 31.50 -5.27
CA GLU A 324 -8.48 30.44 -6.10
C GLU A 324 -9.98 30.31 -5.88
N VAL A 325 -10.44 30.43 -4.64
CA VAL A 325 -11.88 30.41 -4.31
C VAL A 325 -12.59 31.60 -4.92
N THR A 326 -12.04 32.81 -4.78
CA THR A 326 -12.69 34.03 -5.29
C THR A 326 -12.93 33.96 -6.79
N LYS A 327 -11.99 33.40 -7.57
CA LYS A 327 -12.15 33.16 -9.01
C LYS A 327 -13.22 32.11 -9.35
N SER A 328 -13.44 31.15 -8.47
CA SER A 328 -14.35 30.02 -8.67
C SER A 328 -15.76 30.28 -8.11
N THR A 329 -15.94 31.34 -7.31
CA THR A 329 -17.19 31.62 -6.59
C THR A 329 -18.32 32.26 -7.38
N ASP A 330 -18.04 32.81 -8.57
CA ASP A 330 -19.05 33.59 -9.28
C ASP A 330 -20.18 32.74 -9.87
N ASP A 331 -19.99 31.42 -10.00
CA ASP A 331 -20.98 30.44 -10.51
C ASP A 331 -21.50 29.45 -9.44
N ILE A 332 -21.24 29.70 -8.16
CA ILE A 332 -21.64 28.79 -7.07
C ILE A 332 -23.06 29.12 -6.57
N SER A 333 -23.90 28.10 -6.45
CA SER A 333 -25.18 28.17 -5.76
C SER A 333 -25.03 27.78 -4.29
N TYR A 334 -25.44 28.67 -3.38
CA TYR A 334 -25.41 28.43 -1.94
C TYR A 334 -26.70 27.73 -1.46
N PRO A 335 -26.65 26.95 -0.35
CA PRO A 335 -25.49 26.70 0.50
C PRO A 335 -24.45 25.74 -0.11
N VAL A 336 -23.21 25.85 0.36
CA VAL A 336 -22.10 24.93 0.04
C VAL A 336 -21.47 24.36 1.30
N VAL A 337 -20.78 23.24 1.17
CA VAL A 337 -19.94 22.67 2.23
C VAL A 337 -18.48 22.89 1.86
N ALA A 338 -17.72 23.49 2.76
CA ALA A 338 -16.27 23.61 2.65
C ALA A 338 -15.61 22.73 3.70
N LYS A 339 -14.69 21.85 3.26
CA LYS A 339 -14.03 20.88 4.13
C LYS A 339 -12.58 20.60 3.71
N PRO A 340 -11.68 20.28 4.65
CA PRO A 340 -10.32 19.82 4.33
C PRO A 340 -10.32 18.61 3.40
N ILE A 341 -9.38 18.59 2.44
CA ILE A 341 -9.18 17.45 1.53
C ILE A 341 -8.88 16.19 2.35
N ARG A 342 -7.97 16.29 3.31
CA ARG A 342 -7.69 15.25 4.31
C ARG A 342 -8.28 15.65 5.66
N GLY A 343 -8.92 14.72 6.37
CA GLY A 343 -9.53 15.00 7.68
C GLY A 343 -10.32 13.83 8.20
N HIS A 344 -10.80 13.92 9.45
CA HIS A 344 -11.64 12.90 10.06
C HIS A 344 -12.92 13.52 10.65
N GLY A 345 -14.04 12.83 10.47
CA GLY A 345 -15.35 13.27 10.96
C GLY A 345 -15.71 14.67 10.48
N ARG A 346 -16.18 15.51 11.40
CA ARG A 346 -16.62 16.91 11.13
C ARG A 346 -15.48 17.94 11.23
N PHE A 347 -14.23 17.52 11.39
CA PHE A 347 -13.12 18.46 11.56
C PHE A 347 -12.92 19.35 10.33
N GLY A 348 -13.01 20.68 10.53
CA GLY A 348 -12.89 21.67 9.46
C GLY A 348 -14.06 21.69 8.45
N VAL A 349 -15.13 20.91 8.68
CA VAL A 349 -16.30 20.87 7.81
C VAL A 349 -17.28 21.95 8.23
N LYS A 350 -17.65 22.85 7.30
CA LYS A 350 -18.64 23.90 7.55
C LYS A 350 -19.61 24.03 6.38
N VAL A 351 -20.89 24.17 6.70
CA VAL A 351 -21.91 24.61 5.74
C VAL A 351 -21.86 26.14 5.69
N CYS A 352 -21.67 26.71 4.51
CA CYS A 352 -21.63 28.14 4.26
C CYS A 352 -22.86 28.53 3.44
N TYR A 353 -23.69 29.43 3.99
CA TYR A 353 -24.95 29.86 3.37
C TYR A 353 -24.78 31.02 2.39
N ASN A 354 -23.61 31.66 2.37
CA ASN A 354 -23.31 32.77 1.48
C ASN A 354 -21.79 32.91 1.26
N LYS A 355 -21.41 33.78 0.31
CA LYS A 355 -20.02 34.07 -0.06
C LYS A 355 -19.16 34.55 1.11
N SER A 356 -19.71 35.39 1.98
CA SER A 356 -18.99 35.90 3.15
C SER A 356 -18.59 34.77 4.11
N GLU A 357 -19.53 33.88 4.43
CA GLU A 357 -19.27 32.72 5.28
C GLU A 357 -18.24 31.75 4.69
N LEU A 358 -18.30 31.55 3.37
CA LEU A 358 -17.33 30.72 2.66
C LEU A 358 -15.92 31.33 2.71
N LEU A 359 -15.78 32.61 2.39
CA LEU A 359 -14.48 33.29 2.37
C LEU A 359 -13.85 33.30 3.77
N SER A 360 -14.64 33.59 4.82
CA SER A 360 -14.16 33.54 6.21
C SER A 360 -13.68 32.14 6.62
N HIS A 361 -14.42 31.09 6.26
CA HIS A 361 -14.00 29.71 6.57
C HIS A 361 -12.76 29.28 5.79
N VAL A 362 -12.70 29.63 4.50
CA VAL A 362 -11.56 29.33 3.65
C VAL A 362 -10.31 30.06 4.11
N GLU A 363 -10.43 31.29 4.59
CA GLU A 363 -9.32 32.05 5.18
C GLU A 363 -8.77 31.34 6.42
N GLU A 364 -9.63 30.84 7.31
CA GLU A 364 -9.22 30.03 8.45
C GLU A 364 -8.47 28.76 8.02
N LEU A 365 -8.97 28.03 7.01
CA LEU A 365 -8.29 26.85 6.48
C LEU A 365 -6.94 27.20 5.82
N SER A 366 -6.92 28.25 5.00
CA SER A 366 -5.73 28.71 4.26
C SER A 366 -4.62 29.17 5.20
N ASN A 367 -4.96 29.88 6.28
CA ASN A 367 -4.01 30.34 7.30
C ASN A 367 -3.32 29.17 8.03
N ASN A 368 -3.94 27.99 8.02
CA ASN A 368 -3.37 26.76 8.55
C ASN A 368 -2.70 25.89 7.47
N ALA A 369 -2.49 26.42 6.26
CA ALA A 369 -1.95 25.71 5.09
C ALA A 369 -2.75 24.42 4.75
N ILE A 370 -4.05 24.43 4.98
CA ILE A 370 -4.95 23.29 4.76
C ILE A 370 -5.56 23.42 3.36
N ALA A 371 -5.28 22.48 2.47
CA ALA A 371 -6.01 22.36 1.21
C ALA A 371 -7.45 21.85 1.45
N PHE A 372 -8.42 22.38 0.72
CA PHE A 372 -9.84 22.10 0.94
C PHE A 372 -10.61 21.87 -0.36
N ILE A 373 -11.77 21.25 -0.21
CA ILE A 373 -12.76 21.05 -1.26
C ILE A 373 -14.03 21.80 -0.87
N VAL A 374 -14.63 22.47 -1.85
CA VAL A 374 -15.94 23.10 -1.74
C VAL A 374 -16.89 22.31 -2.61
N GLU A 375 -18.03 21.91 -2.05
CA GLU A 375 -19.05 21.09 -2.70
C GLU A 375 -20.45 21.69 -2.51
N GLU A 376 -21.36 21.43 -3.44
CA GLU A 376 -22.77 21.75 -3.25
C GLU A 376 -23.32 21.08 -1.99
N PHE A 377 -24.10 21.82 -1.22
CA PHE A 377 -24.82 21.24 -0.09
C PHE A 377 -25.96 20.36 -0.61
N LEU A 378 -25.97 19.10 -0.20
CA LEU A 378 -27.04 18.16 -0.51
C LEU A 378 -28.04 18.10 0.65
N GLN A 379 -29.20 18.70 0.45
CA GLN A 379 -30.31 18.58 1.39
C GLN A 379 -31.04 17.25 1.16
N GLY A 380 -31.16 16.42 2.20
CA GLY A 380 -31.87 15.15 2.11
C GLY A 380 -31.59 14.23 3.29
N GLU A 381 -31.92 12.95 3.10
CA GLU A 381 -31.65 11.88 4.05
C GLU A 381 -30.23 11.33 3.83
N GLU A 382 -29.53 11.05 4.93
CA GLU A 382 -28.19 10.43 4.92
C GLU A 382 -28.34 8.93 5.20
N ALA A 383 -27.79 8.09 4.32
CA ALA A 383 -27.68 6.65 4.51
C ALA A 383 -26.21 6.24 4.58
N THR A 384 -25.87 5.40 5.56
CA THR A 384 -24.54 4.77 5.68
C THR A 384 -24.69 3.27 5.47
N VAL A 385 -23.89 2.68 4.57
CA VAL A 385 -23.86 1.24 4.32
C VAL A 385 -22.51 0.70 4.81
N THR A 386 -22.56 -0.23 5.76
CA THR A 386 -21.37 -0.99 6.16
C THR A 386 -21.15 -2.13 5.18
N ILE A 387 -20.02 -2.09 4.46
CA ILE A 387 -19.62 -3.14 3.52
C ILE A 387 -18.57 -4.00 4.20
N MET A 388 -18.84 -5.31 4.29
CA MET A 388 -17.83 -6.29 4.64
C MET A 388 -17.33 -6.93 3.33
N PRO A 389 -16.01 -7.00 3.08
CA PRO A 389 -15.50 -7.72 1.91
C PRO A 389 -15.99 -9.18 1.97
N PRO A 390 -16.31 -9.80 0.82
CA PRO A 390 -16.80 -11.16 0.79
C PRO A 390 -15.79 -12.10 1.44
N ALA A 391 -16.26 -12.87 2.43
CA ALA A 391 -15.49 -13.98 2.98
C ALA A 391 -15.47 -15.09 1.94
N VAL A 392 -14.55 -15.00 0.97
CA VAL A 392 -14.33 -16.13 0.06
C VAL A 392 -13.73 -17.24 0.90
N LYS A 393 -14.41 -18.39 0.98
CA LYS A 393 -13.80 -19.62 1.47
C LYS A 393 -12.67 -19.98 0.52
N GLY A 394 -11.43 -19.75 0.95
CA GLY A 394 -10.26 -20.39 0.37
C GLY A 394 -10.31 -21.91 0.54
#